data_AF-A0AA97I2I8-F1
#
_entry.id   AF-A0AA97I2I8-F1
#
_cell.length_a   1.000
_cell.length_b   1.000
_cell.length_c   1.000
_cell.angle_alpha   90.00
_cell.angle_beta   90.00
_cell.angle_gamma   90.00
#
_symmetry.space_group_name_H-M   'P 1'
#
loop_
_entity.id
_entity.type
_entity.pdbx_description
1 polymer ?
#
loop_
_entity_poly.entity_id
_entity_poly.type
_entity_poly.pdbx_seq_one_letter_code
_entity_poly.pdbx_strand_id
1 'polypeptide(L)'
;MEKYEFFEILKENLARLPVNEVQEIVSDYEEHFAFGLEAGRPEEEICEALGNPADIGKNLVAVSYIDAAERSGSLKSLFCAGVAAVGLGFFNILFALAPVVVFAGIILSIFMIGISFVLAGGIVVFFTVLPEAIPPGATVSLPFNTFFANIAASVGFMAGGILITMCGIYVTRFFVRIMARYFRMNASIIKGAYKNDF
;
A
#
# COMPACT_ATOMS: atom_id res chain seq x y z
N MET A 1 -26.49 -13.60 53.75
CA MET A 1 -25.05 -13.70 53.50
C MET A 1 -24.38 -12.74 54.45
N GLU A 2 -23.47 -13.25 55.26
CA GLU A 2 -22.69 -12.46 56.22
C GLU A 2 -21.40 -11.95 55.56
N LYS A 3 -20.74 -10.95 56.16
CA LYS A 3 -19.52 -10.35 55.61
C LYS A 3 -18.44 -11.38 55.29
N TYR A 4 -18.23 -12.36 56.18
CA TYR A 4 -17.22 -13.40 56.01
C TYR A 4 -17.46 -14.22 54.73
N GLU A 5 -18.70 -14.65 54.51
CA GLU A 5 -19.12 -15.46 53.35
C GLU A 5 -18.98 -14.66 52.04
N PHE A 6 -19.28 -13.36 52.07
CA PHE A 6 -19.10 -12.47 50.92
C PHE A 6 -17.63 -12.42 50.45
N PHE A 7 -16.69 -12.21 51.39
CA PHE A 7 -15.27 -12.11 51.07
C PHE A 7 -14.64 -13.44 50.66
N GLU A 8 -15.13 -14.56 51.18
CA GLU A 8 -14.67 -15.89 50.78
C GLU A 8 -14.97 -16.15 49.30
N ILE A 9 -16.24 -15.92 48.90
CA ILE A 9 -16.69 -16.10 47.51
C ILE A 9 -15.99 -15.10 46.57
N LEU A 10 -15.83 -13.85 47.00
CA LEU A 10 -15.15 -12.83 46.20
C LEU A 10 -13.69 -13.21 45.93
N LYS A 11 -12.93 -13.61 46.96
CA LYS A 11 -11.52 -14.01 46.84
C LYS A 11 -11.35 -15.24 45.94
N GLU A 12 -12.26 -16.21 46.04
CA GLU A 12 -12.25 -17.39 45.16
C GLU A 12 -12.41 -17.01 43.68
N ASN A 13 -13.33 -16.09 43.39
CA ASN A 13 -13.58 -15.63 42.01
C ASN A 13 -12.49 -14.69 41.48
N LEU A 14 -11.66 -14.10 42.35
CA LEU A 14 -10.51 -13.26 41.98
C LEU A 14 -9.19 -14.04 41.90
N ALA A 15 -9.16 -15.35 42.16
CA ALA A 15 -7.94 -16.16 42.24
C ALA A 15 -7.07 -16.17 40.97
N ARG A 16 -7.59 -15.68 39.84
CA ARG A 16 -6.87 -15.56 38.56
C ARG A 16 -6.12 -14.23 38.41
N LEU A 17 -6.29 -13.29 39.33
CA LEU A 17 -5.59 -12.01 39.35
C LEU A 17 -4.29 -12.09 40.17
N PRO A 18 -3.33 -11.17 39.92
CA PRO A 18 -2.16 -10.99 40.76
C PRO A 18 -2.54 -10.72 42.23
N VAL A 19 -1.78 -11.29 43.16
CA VAL A 19 -2.06 -11.21 44.61
C VAL A 19 -2.20 -9.76 45.11
N ASN A 20 -1.44 -8.82 44.56
CA ASN A 20 -1.53 -7.40 44.89
C ASN A 20 -2.86 -6.78 44.47
N GLU A 21 -3.38 -7.12 43.28
CA GLU A 21 -4.68 -6.63 42.80
C GLU A 21 -5.82 -7.22 43.63
N VAL A 22 -5.73 -8.51 43.99
CA VAL A 22 -6.71 -9.14 44.89
C VAL A 22 -6.75 -8.44 46.24
N GLN A 23 -5.60 -8.08 46.81
CA GLN A 23 -5.52 -7.37 48.10
C GLN A 23 -6.12 -5.97 48.02
N GLU A 24 -5.86 -5.24 46.94
CA GLU A 24 -6.42 -3.91 46.70
C GLU A 24 -7.95 -3.97 46.60
N ILE A 25 -8.48 -4.85 45.75
CA ILE A 25 -9.94 -5.05 45.59
C ILE A 25 -10.59 -5.40 46.94
N VAL A 26 -9.99 -6.34 47.70
CA VAL A 26 -10.54 -6.73 49.01
C VAL A 26 -10.54 -5.56 49.99
N SER A 27 -9.48 -4.76 50.02
CA SER A 27 -9.38 -3.57 50.88
C SER A 27 -10.48 -2.56 50.59
N ASP A 28 -10.79 -2.30 49.33
CA ASP A 28 -11.85 -1.35 48.92
C ASP A 28 -13.23 -1.81 49.42
N TYR A 29 -13.53 -3.11 49.29
CA TYR A 29 -14.79 -3.66 49.79
C TYR A 29 -14.82 -3.69 51.32
N GLU A 30 -13.70 -3.92 52.01
CA GLU A 30 -13.64 -3.86 53.47
C GLU A 30 -13.98 -2.46 54.00
N GLU A 31 -13.48 -1.41 53.33
CA GLU A 31 -13.82 -0.02 53.62
C GLU A 31 -15.32 0.25 53.40
N HIS A 32 -15.89 -0.30 52.32
CA HIS A 32 -17.32 -0.17 52.04
C HIS A 32 -18.22 -0.82 53.11
N PHE A 33 -17.82 -1.99 53.60
CA PHE A 33 -18.49 -2.63 54.73
C PHE A 33 -18.35 -1.81 56.02
N ALA A 34 -17.19 -1.21 56.28
CA ALA A 34 -16.97 -0.38 57.46
C ALA A 34 -17.92 0.84 57.48
N PHE A 35 -18.08 1.54 56.36
CA PHE A 35 -19.01 2.66 56.25
C PHE A 35 -20.49 2.24 56.44
N GLY A 36 -20.88 1.08 55.90
CA GLY A 36 -22.25 0.57 56.07
C GLY A 36 -22.57 0.25 57.53
N LEU A 37 -21.61 -0.33 58.25
CA LEU A 37 -21.73 -0.65 59.67
C LEU A 37 -21.78 0.61 60.53
N GLU A 38 -20.96 1.62 60.24
CA GLU A 38 -21.00 2.92 60.92
C GLU A 38 -22.33 3.66 60.72
N ALA A 39 -22.96 3.49 59.55
CA ALA A 39 -24.29 4.00 59.26
C ALA A 39 -25.42 3.20 59.93
N GLY A 40 -25.09 2.16 60.70
CA GLY A 40 -26.06 1.33 61.43
C GLY A 40 -26.79 0.31 60.55
N ARG A 41 -26.29 0.00 59.35
CA ARG A 41 -26.87 -1.00 58.46
C ARG A 41 -26.35 -2.40 58.85
N PRO A 42 -27.21 -3.42 58.95
CA PRO A 42 -26.76 -4.79 59.21
C PRO A 42 -25.98 -5.35 58.01
N GLU A 43 -25.08 -6.31 58.26
CA GLU A 43 -24.20 -6.89 57.23
C GLU A 43 -24.98 -7.48 56.05
N GLU A 44 -26.13 -8.08 56.32
CA GLU A 44 -27.01 -8.68 55.32
C GLU A 44 -27.53 -7.64 54.32
N GLU A 45 -27.89 -6.44 54.79
CA GLU A 45 -28.38 -5.35 53.94
C GLU A 45 -27.26 -4.72 53.11
N ILE A 46 -26.03 -4.71 53.64
CA ILE A 46 -24.83 -4.28 52.91
C ILE A 46 -24.51 -5.28 51.80
N CYS A 47 -24.57 -6.58 52.10
CA CYS A 47 -24.39 -7.65 51.11
C CYS A 47 -25.42 -7.58 49.98
N GLU A 48 -26.69 -7.36 50.31
CA GLU A 48 -27.76 -7.22 49.31
C GLU A 48 -27.55 -5.98 48.44
N ALA A 49 -27.09 -4.87 49.02
CA ALA A 49 -26.79 -3.65 48.29
C ALA A 49 -25.56 -3.78 47.37
N LEU A 50 -24.54 -4.55 47.76
CA LEU A 50 -23.35 -4.81 46.94
C LEU A 50 -23.61 -5.84 45.83
N GLY A 51 -24.53 -6.77 46.04
CA GLY A 51 -24.91 -7.80 45.07
C GLY A 51 -24.10 -9.09 45.21
N ASN A 52 -24.03 -9.88 44.14
CA ASN A 52 -23.44 -11.22 44.17
C ASN A 52 -21.91 -11.17 44.02
N PRO A 53 -21.11 -11.57 45.04
CA PRO A 53 -19.65 -11.53 44.99
C PRO A 53 -19.04 -12.40 43.88
N ALA A 54 -19.73 -13.47 43.46
CA ALA A 54 -19.26 -14.30 42.36
C ALA A 54 -19.33 -13.58 41.01
N ASP A 55 -20.38 -12.78 40.78
CA ASP A 55 -20.55 -12.02 39.55
C ASP A 55 -19.59 -10.83 39.52
N ILE A 56 -19.38 -10.18 40.68
CA ILE A 56 -18.38 -9.12 40.86
C ILE A 56 -16.98 -9.64 40.49
N GLY A 57 -16.55 -10.77 41.08
CA GLY A 57 -15.23 -11.34 40.80
C GLY A 57 -15.03 -11.73 39.34
N LYS A 58 -16.01 -12.38 38.71
CA LYS A 58 -15.95 -12.73 37.28
C LYS A 58 -15.84 -11.50 36.38
N ASN A 59 -16.57 -10.44 36.69
CA ASN A 59 -16.52 -9.20 35.93
C ASN A 59 -15.16 -8.51 36.06
N LEU A 60 -14.62 -8.40 37.28
CA LEU A 60 -13.29 -7.81 37.52
C LEU A 60 -12.19 -8.59 36.80
N VAL A 61 -12.25 -9.92 36.83
CA VAL A 61 -11.35 -10.78 36.07
C VAL A 61 -11.50 -10.55 34.56
N ALA A 62 -12.73 -10.50 34.04
CA ALA A 62 -12.96 -10.25 32.61
C ALA A 62 -12.44 -8.87 32.16
N VAL A 63 -12.64 -7.83 32.95
CA VAL A 63 -12.12 -6.48 32.69
C VAL A 63 -10.59 -6.50 32.67
N SER A 64 -9.94 -7.18 33.61
CA SER A 64 -8.47 -7.31 33.61
C SER A 64 -7.91 -7.97 32.33
N TYR A 65 -8.63 -8.95 31.76
CA TYR A 65 -8.24 -9.61 30.52
C TYR A 65 -8.45 -8.72 29.30
N ILE A 66 -9.49 -7.88 29.30
CA ILE A 66 -9.72 -6.88 28.26
C ILE A 66 -8.64 -5.81 28.32
N ASP A 67 -8.34 -5.30 29.52
CA ASP A 67 -7.28 -4.32 29.74
C ASP A 67 -5.90 -4.88 29.38
N ALA A 68 -5.63 -6.16 29.69
CA ALA A 68 -4.43 -6.85 29.27
C ALA A 68 -4.38 -7.05 27.74
N ALA A 69 -5.53 -7.33 27.10
CA ALA A 69 -5.63 -7.45 25.64
C ALA A 69 -5.42 -6.11 24.92
N GLU A 70 -5.94 -5.00 25.46
CA GLU A 70 -5.72 -3.64 24.95
C GLU A 70 -4.28 -3.17 25.18
N ARG A 71 -3.73 -3.40 26.38
CA ARG A 71 -2.31 -3.13 26.69
C ARG A 71 -1.36 -4.01 25.86
N SER A 72 -1.83 -5.18 25.40
CA SER A 72 -1.16 -6.00 24.39
C SER A 72 -1.35 -5.49 22.96
N GLY A 73 -1.45 -4.16 22.76
CA GLY A 73 -1.19 -3.46 21.49
C GLY A 73 0.22 -3.72 20.94
N SER A 74 0.54 -5.00 20.73
CA SER A 74 1.85 -5.62 20.82
C SER A 74 2.01 -6.46 19.57
N LEU A 75 2.89 -6.01 18.67
CA LEU A 75 3.38 -6.71 17.48
C LEU A 75 2.36 -7.07 16.39
N LYS A 76 1.18 -7.62 16.68
CA LYS A 76 0.21 -8.05 15.66
C LYS A 76 -0.47 -6.87 14.97
N SER A 77 -0.86 -5.84 15.72
CA SER A 77 -1.42 -4.60 15.14
C SER A 77 -0.36 -3.83 14.34
N LEU A 78 0.88 -3.78 14.85
CA LEU A 78 2.03 -3.19 14.17
C LEU A 78 2.44 -3.97 12.92
N PHE A 79 2.38 -5.31 12.95
CA PHE A 79 2.64 -6.17 11.82
C PHE A 79 1.52 -6.09 10.78
N CYS A 80 0.26 -6.07 11.19
CA CYS A 80 -0.86 -5.80 10.28
C CYS A 80 -0.76 -4.40 9.67
N ALA A 81 -0.38 -3.38 10.44
CA ALA A 81 -0.13 -2.04 9.92
C ALA A 81 1.09 -2.01 8.98
N GLY A 82 2.14 -2.77 9.27
CA GLY A 82 3.33 -2.90 8.43
C GLY A 82 3.04 -3.64 7.13
N VAL A 83 2.32 -4.76 7.17
CA VAL A 83 1.85 -5.51 5.99
C VAL A 83 0.86 -4.67 5.19
N ALA A 84 -0.04 -3.94 5.85
CA ALA A 84 -0.92 -3.00 5.18
C ALA A 84 -0.14 -1.87 4.53
N ALA A 85 0.86 -1.28 5.19
CA ALA A 85 1.69 -0.21 4.63
C ALA A 85 2.55 -0.69 3.46
N VAL A 86 3.15 -1.88 3.55
CA VAL A 86 3.90 -2.52 2.45
C VAL A 86 2.96 -2.89 1.31
N GLY A 87 1.79 -3.44 1.61
CA GLY A 87 0.75 -3.77 0.64
C GLY A 87 0.22 -2.52 -0.06
N LEU A 88 -0.06 -1.44 0.67
CA LEU A 88 -0.48 -0.16 0.11
C LEU A 88 0.63 0.45 -0.75
N GLY A 89 1.88 0.40 -0.28
CA GLY A 89 3.05 0.88 -1.01
C GLY A 89 3.26 0.11 -2.31
N PHE A 90 3.23 -1.23 -2.26
CA PHE A 90 3.36 -2.11 -3.42
C PHE A 90 2.19 -1.93 -4.39
N PHE A 91 0.96 -1.85 -3.89
CA PHE A 91 -0.23 -1.62 -4.71
C PHE A 91 -0.20 -0.24 -5.37
N ASN A 92 0.22 0.80 -4.64
CA ASN A 92 0.36 2.15 -5.18
C ASN A 92 1.46 2.23 -6.24
N ILE A 93 2.61 1.57 -6.02
CA ILE A 93 3.67 1.46 -7.03
C ILE A 93 3.17 0.68 -8.24
N LEU A 94 2.50 -0.46 -8.06
CA LEU A 94 2.01 -1.27 -9.17
C LEU A 94 1.01 -0.49 -10.05
N PHE A 95 0.06 0.21 -9.43
CA PHE A 95 -0.93 1.03 -10.14
C PHE A 95 -0.35 2.30 -10.75
N ALA A 96 0.65 2.93 -10.12
CA ALA A 96 1.30 4.12 -10.67
C ALA A 96 2.35 3.79 -11.74
N LEU A 97 3.06 2.67 -11.59
CA LEU A 97 4.13 2.23 -12.49
C LEU A 97 3.59 1.57 -13.75
N ALA A 98 2.48 0.81 -13.67
CA ALA A 98 1.93 0.12 -14.82
C ALA A 98 1.62 1.07 -16.01
N PRO A 99 0.93 2.20 -15.84
CA PRO A 99 0.73 3.18 -16.91
C PRO A 99 2.07 3.70 -17.47
N VAL A 100 3.03 4.00 -16.60
CA VAL A 100 4.35 4.53 -17.01
C VAL A 100 5.09 3.53 -17.90
N VAL A 101 5.09 2.25 -17.52
CA VAL A 101 5.72 1.17 -18.29
C VAL A 101 5.04 1.00 -19.65
N VAL A 102 3.70 1.01 -19.69
CA VAL A 102 2.94 0.91 -20.94
C VAL A 102 3.27 2.07 -21.88
N PHE A 103 3.24 3.31 -21.39
CA PHE A 103 3.58 4.48 -22.21
C PHE A 103 5.04 4.48 -22.66
N ALA A 104 5.98 4.07 -21.79
CA ALA A 104 7.38 3.93 -22.16
C ALA A 104 7.56 2.88 -23.28
N GLY A 105 6.85 1.75 -23.20
CA GLY A 105 6.85 0.72 -24.24
C GLY A 105 6.30 1.23 -25.59
N ILE A 106 5.23 2.02 -25.56
CA ILE A 106 4.67 2.65 -26.78
C ILE A 106 5.66 3.66 -27.38
N ILE A 107 6.29 4.48 -26.56
CA ILE A 107 7.29 5.44 -27.04
C ILE A 107 8.48 4.69 -27.68
N LEU A 108 8.99 3.67 -27.01
CA LEU A 108 10.08 2.84 -27.51
C LEU A 108 9.71 2.19 -28.85
N SER A 109 8.50 1.63 -28.98
CA SER A 109 8.07 1.00 -30.23
C SER A 109 7.99 2.00 -31.38
N ILE A 110 7.50 3.23 -31.15
CA ILE A 110 7.48 4.28 -32.18
C ILE A 110 8.90 4.59 -32.69
N PHE A 111 9.88 4.74 -31.78
CA PHE A 111 11.27 4.98 -32.18
C PHE A 111 11.86 3.79 -32.92
N MET A 112 11.61 2.57 -32.45
CA MET A 112 12.10 1.35 -33.13
C MET A 112 11.53 1.23 -34.55
N ILE A 113 10.23 1.53 -34.74
CA ILE A 113 9.59 1.53 -36.06
C ILE A 113 10.22 2.61 -36.95
N GLY A 114 10.37 3.83 -36.44
CA GLY A 114 10.98 4.95 -37.18
C GLY A 114 12.40 4.64 -37.65
N ILE A 115 13.25 4.14 -36.76
CA ILE A 115 14.63 3.73 -37.08
C ILE A 115 14.63 2.59 -38.09
N SER A 116 13.77 1.58 -37.91
CA SER A 116 13.68 0.44 -38.84
C SER A 116 13.32 0.88 -40.26
N PHE A 117 12.43 1.86 -40.40
CA PHE A 117 12.05 2.41 -41.70
C PHE A 117 13.21 3.16 -42.37
N VAL A 118 13.96 3.96 -41.60
CA VAL A 118 15.14 4.67 -42.12
C VAL A 118 16.21 3.67 -42.58
N LEU A 119 16.50 2.66 -41.76
CA LEU A 119 17.46 1.61 -42.09
C LEU A 119 17.01 0.79 -43.31
N ALA A 120 15.73 0.41 -43.38
CA ALA A 120 15.19 -0.32 -44.52
C ALA A 120 15.33 0.48 -45.83
N GLY A 121 14.97 1.76 -45.81
CA GLY A 121 15.19 2.64 -46.97
C GLY A 121 16.66 2.76 -47.34
N GLY A 122 17.56 2.84 -46.34
CA GLY A 122 19.01 2.88 -46.53
C GLY A 122 19.57 1.63 -47.20
N ILE A 123 19.11 0.45 -46.75
CA ILE A 123 19.54 -0.83 -47.32
C ILE A 123 19.07 -0.94 -48.78
N VAL A 124 17.81 -0.60 -49.07
CA VAL A 124 17.27 -0.67 -50.44
C VAL A 124 18.04 0.28 -51.37
N VAL A 125 18.29 1.53 -50.98
CA VAL A 125 19.01 2.48 -51.84
C VAL A 125 20.46 2.05 -52.05
N PHE A 126 21.13 1.53 -51.01
CA PHE A 126 22.51 1.09 -51.07
C PHE A 126 22.72 -0.02 -52.11
N PHE A 127 21.94 -1.10 -52.02
CA PHE A 127 22.05 -2.21 -52.98
C PHE A 127 21.52 -1.87 -54.37
N THR A 128 20.61 -0.90 -54.48
CA THR A 128 20.13 -0.42 -55.79
C THR A 128 21.21 0.38 -56.53
N VAL A 129 22.00 1.19 -55.82
CA VAL A 129 23.06 2.04 -56.41
C VAL A 129 24.38 1.29 -56.55
N LEU A 130 24.67 0.33 -55.67
CA LEU A 130 25.91 -0.45 -55.65
C LEU A 130 25.63 -1.96 -55.75
N PRO A 131 25.13 -2.47 -56.89
CA PRO A 131 24.84 -3.89 -57.05
C PRO A 131 26.12 -4.76 -56.97
N GLU A 132 27.29 -4.20 -57.30
CA GLU A 132 28.58 -4.87 -57.19
C GLU A 132 29.01 -5.12 -55.73
N ALA A 133 28.39 -4.45 -54.76
CA ALA A 133 28.62 -4.70 -53.34
C ALA A 133 27.98 -6.01 -52.84
N ILE A 134 27.18 -6.70 -53.67
CA ILE A 134 26.58 -7.99 -53.34
C ILE A 134 27.65 -9.09 -53.50
N PRO A 135 27.99 -9.83 -52.43
CA PRO A 135 28.99 -10.90 -52.50
C PRO A 135 28.65 -11.96 -53.55
N PRO A 136 29.64 -12.55 -54.26
CA PRO A 136 29.39 -13.65 -55.18
C PRO A 136 28.71 -14.83 -54.46
N GLY A 137 27.56 -15.27 -54.99
CA GLY A 137 26.74 -16.33 -54.39
C GLY A 137 25.66 -15.85 -53.40
N ALA A 138 25.64 -14.57 -53.05
CA ALA A 138 24.54 -13.96 -52.29
C ALA A 138 23.46 -13.39 -53.23
N THR A 139 22.20 -13.43 -52.79
CA THR A 139 21.08 -12.81 -53.49
C THR A 139 20.39 -11.78 -52.60
N VAL A 140 20.10 -10.61 -53.16
CA VAL A 140 19.32 -9.56 -52.50
C VAL A 140 18.03 -9.38 -53.27
N SER A 141 16.89 -9.61 -52.61
CA SER A 141 15.58 -9.32 -53.20
C SER A 141 15.24 -7.86 -52.99
N LEU A 142 15.20 -7.08 -54.06
CA LEU A 142 14.69 -5.72 -54.01
C LEU A 142 13.15 -5.73 -54.09
N PRO A 143 12.46 -4.76 -53.45
CA PRO A 143 11.00 -4.72 -53.43
C PRO A 143 10.38 -4.44 -54.80
N PHE A 144 11.13 -3.86 -55.74
CA PHE A 144 10.67 -3.56 -57.10
C PHE A 144 11.68 -4.00 -58.17
N ASN A 145 11.20 -4.24 -59.40
CA ASN A 145 12.03 -4.69 -60.51
C ASN A 145 12.73 -3.56 -61.29
N THR A 146 12.46 -2.30 -60.95
CA THR A 146 13.02 -1.14 -61.66
C THR A 146 13.84 -0.25 -60.73
N PHE A 147 14.94 0.30 -61.25
CA PHE A 147 15.84 1.18 -60.51
C PHE A 147 15.08 2.36 -59.89
N PHE A 148 14.32 3.11 -60.68
CA PHE A 148 13.60 4.29 -60.22
C PHE A 148 12.55 3.98 -59.15
N ALA A 149 11.87 2.83 -59.22
CA ALA A 149 10.90 2.44 -58.20
C ALA A 149 11.58 2.14 -56.86
N ASN A 150 12.73 1.45 -56.87
CA ASN A 150 13.50 1.19 -55.65
C ASN A 150 14.07 2.47 -55.02
N ILE A 151 14.54 3.42 -55.84
CA ILE A 151 14.98 4.74 -55.35
C ILE A 151 13.80 5.49 -54.72
N ALA A 152 12.66 5.56 -55.40
CA ALA A 152 11.47 6.24 -54.88
C ALA A 152 10.98 5.61 -53.57
N ALA A 153 10.94 4.27 -53.49
CA ALA A 153 10.56 3.54 -52.29
C ALA A 153 11.54 3.79 -51.13
N SER A 154 12.84 3.84 -51.41
CA SER A 154 13.86 4.12 -50.39
C SER A 154 13.67 5.50 -49.77
N VAL A 155 13.47 6.53 -50.61
CA VAL A 155 13.18 7.89 -50.16
C VAL A 155 11.88 7.92 -49.35
N GLY A 156 10.85 7.21 -49.80
CA GLY A 156 9.58 7.08 -49.09
C GLY A 156 9.74 6.47 -47.70
N PHE A 157 10.47 5.35 -47.57
CA PHE A 157 10.72 4.71 -46.28
C PHE A 157 11.55 5.60 -45.35
N MET A 158 12.62 6.23 -45.86
CA MET A 158 13.42 7.15 -45.05
C MET A 158 12.61 8.36 -44.57
N ALA A 159 11.87 9.01 -45.47
CA ALA A 159 11.01 10.13 -45.12
C ALA A 159 9.93 9.73 -44.11
N GLY A 160 9.27 8.59 -44.33
CA GLY A 160 8.30 8.03 -43.40
C GLY A 160 8.90 7.73 -42.03
N GLY A 161 10.08 7.11 -41.98
CA GLY A 161 10.79 6.81 -40.74
C GLY A 161 11.20 8.07 -39.96
N ILE A 162 11.66 9.11 -40.66
CA ILE A 162 11.96 10.41 -40.06
C ILE A 162 10.69 11.05 -39.48
N LEU A 163 9.58 11.03 -40.22
CA LEU A 163 8.30 11.57 -39.77
C LEU A 163 7.76 10.83 -38.53
N ILE A 164 7.83 9.50 -38.52
CA ILE A 164 7.44 8.67 -37.37
C ILE A 164 8.31 9.02 -36.15
N THR A 165 9.61 9.17 -36.35
CA THR A 165 10.56 9.55 -35.29
C THR A 165 10.24 10.94 -34.74
N MET A 166 9.96 11.92 -35.61
CA MET A 166 9.53 13.26 -35.20
C MET A 166 8.23 13.22 -34.41
N CYS A 167 7.24 12.45 -34.86
CA CYS A 167 6.00 12.23 -34.13
C CYS A 167 6.27 11.65 -32.72
N GLY A 168 7.16 10.65 -32.62
CA GLY A 168 7.61 10.07 -31.35
C GLY A 168 8.19 11.10 -30.36
N ILE A 169 8.91 12.11 -30.85
CA ILE A 169 9.42 13.20 -30.01
C ILE A 169 8.28 14.04 -29.43
N TYR A 170 7.25 14.36 -30.23
CA TYR A 170 6.08 15.10 -29.73
C TYR A 170 5.29 14.30 -28.70
N VAL A 171 5.06 13.01 -28.96
CA VAL A 171 4.40 12.08 -28.02
C VAL A 171 5.18 12.01 -26.70
N THR A 172 6.50 11.90 -26.78
CA THR A 172 7.37 11.87 -25.59
C THR A 172 7.28 13.17 -24.78
N ARG A 173 7.35 14.33 -25.44
CA ARG A 173 7.19 15.63 -24.77
C ARG A 173 5.82 15.82 -24.14
N PHE A 174 4.77 15.28 -24.76
CA PHE A 174 3.42 15.30 -24.21
C PHE A 174 3.34 14.42 -22.96
N PHE A 175 3.86 13.20 -23.02
CA PHE A 175 3.90 12.27 -21.90
C PHE A 175 4.67 12.83 -20.70
N VAL A 176 5.88 13.38 -20.94
CA VAL A 176 6.69 14.03 -19.87
C VAL A 176 5.93 15.20 -19.24
N ARG A 177 5.19 16.00 -20.02
CA ARG A 177 4.36 17.09 -19.49
C ARG A 177 3.24 16.58 -18.59
N ILE A 178 2.56 15.51 -18.98
CA ILE A 178 1.53 14.87 -18.15
C ILE A 178 2.13 14.35 -16.85
N MET A 179 3.24 13.61 -16.92
CA MET A 179 3.91 13.06 -15.74
C MET A 179 4.39 14.17 -14.80
N ALA A 180 5.00 15.22 -15.33
CA ALA A 180 5.40 16.37 -14.53
C ALA A 180 4.20 17.05 -13.84
N ARG A 181 3.03 17.11 -14.51
CA ARG A 181 1.79 17.61 -13.90
C ARG A 181 1.29 16.70 -12.78
N TYR A 182 1.29 15.39 -13.00
CA TYR A 182 0.90 14.39 -12.01
C TYR A 182 1.77 14.48 -10.74
N PHE A 183 3.10 14.48 -10.91
CA PHE A 183 4.02 14.60 -9.77
C PHE A 183 3.86 15.94 -9.03
N ARG A 184 3.69 17.06 -9.75
CA ARG A 184 3.43 18.36 -9.13
C ARG A 184 2.13 18.37 -8.33
N MET A 185 1.06 17.76 -8.86
CA MET A 185 -0.23 17.66 -8.18
C MET A 185 -0.09 16.85 -6.88
N ASN A 186 0.52 15.68 -6.93
CA ASN A 186 0.77 14.86 -5.75
C ASN A 186 1.63 15.61 -4.71
N ALA A 187 2.71 16.29 -5.13
CA ALA A 187 3.55 17.08 -4.23
C ALA A 187 2.81 18.27 -3.61
N SER A 188 1.90 18.91 -4.36
CA SER A 188 1.10 20.03 -3.85
C SER A 188 0.04 19.61 -2.83
N ILE A 189 -0.53 18.40 -2.96
CA ILE A 189 -1.49 17.87 -1.98
C ILE A 189 -0.80 17.63 -0.64
N ILE A 190 0.40 17.05 -0.67
CA ILE A 190 1.20 16.79 0.54
C ILE A 190 1.62 18.11 1.21
N LYS A 191 2.06 19.10 0.43
CA LYS A 191 2.43 20.43 0.97
C LYS A 191 1.23 21.26 1.42
N GLY A 192 0.07 21.09 0.78
CA GLY A 192 -1.18 21.77 1.13
C GLY A 192 -1.79 21.24 2.43
N ALA A 193 -1.68 19.94 2.69
CA ALA A 193 -2.09 19.34 3.96
C ALA A 193 -1.32 19.96 5.14
N TYR A 194 0.01 20.12 5.01
CA TYR A 194 0.86 20.70 6.06
C TYR A 194 0.60 22.19 6.34
N LYS A 195 -0.10 22.90 5.44
CA LYS A 195 -0.37 24.34 5.57
C LYS A 195 -1.70 24.65 6.25
N ASN A 196 -2.56 23.64 6.43
CA ASN A 196 -3.87 23.79 7.08
C ASN A 196 -3.88 23.31 8.54
N ASP A 197 -2.76 22.76 9.03
CA ASP A 197 -2.59 22.23 10.39
C ASP A 197 -1.86 23.20 11.34
N PHE A 198 -1.70 24.48 10.96
CA PHE A 198 -1.11 25.55 11.79
C PHE A 198 -1.94 26.83 11.78
#